data_AF-A0A951U1X7-F1
#
_entry.id   AF-A0A951U1X7-F1
#
_cell.length_a   1.000
_cell.length_b   1.000
_cell.length_c   1.000
_cell.angle_alpha   90.00
_cell.angle_beta   90.00
_cell.angle_gamma   90.00
#
_symmetry.space_group_name_H-M   'P 1'
#
loop_
_entity.id
_entity.type
_entity.pdbx_description
1 polymer ?
#
loop_
_entity_poly.entity_id
_entity_poly.type
_entity_poly.pdbx_seq_one_letter_code
_entity_poly.pdbx_strand_id
1 'polypeptide(L)'
;MEDLARKQLLFRVISMRDLFAWRLQPSEAEFSKLWENAIFVFDTNFLLDLYRVSHSTADDFLSILERLQDRIWLPYQVADEFFRNREKVIETEVNAFKEALSVVAAWESEQQAFNTLRGRLGQPGKIVAAEVKSLFSKQQGYCDAVKETADSFREKIKQIADAHSSLNADEDRILETLFSLFDTKVGEPYDASTLQKLYKEGMTGTSS
;
A
#
# COMPACT_ATOMS: atom_id res chain seq x y z
N MET A 1 13.64 -11.62 69.27
CA MET A 1 12.44 -10.77 69.02
C MET A 1 12.69 -9.95 67.76
N GLU A 2 12.94 -10.64 66.65
CA GLU A 2 13.49 -10.08 65.41
C GLU A 2 12.62 -10.44 64.20
N ASP A 3 11.41 -10.97 64.44
CA ASP A 3 10.63 -11.64 63.41
C ASP A 3 9.14 -11.24 63.40
N LEU A 4 8.81 -10.09 63.99
CA LEU A 4 7.48 -9.47 63.86
C LEU A 4 7.49 -8.16 63.06
N ALA A 5 8.67 -7.65 62.69
CA ALA A 5 8.84 -6.45 61.85
C ALA A 5 9.10 -6.79 60.37
N ARG A 6 9.16 -8.08 59.98
CA ARG A 6 9.54 -8.54 58.64
C ARG A 6 8.40 -9.18 57.81
N LYS A 7 7.15 -9.02 58.23
CA LYS A 7 5.96 -9.52 57.50
C LYS A 7 4.97 -8.44 57.07
N GLN A 8 5.49 -7.29 56.67
CA GLN A 8 4.80 -6.39 55.74
C GLN A 8 5.60 -6.36 54.44
N LEU A 9 5.64 -7.52 53.76
CA LEU A 9 5.71 -7.50 52.30
C LEU A 9 4.40 -6.83 51.84
N LEU A 10 4.49 -5.51 51.68
CA LEU A 10 3.47 -4.66 51.10
C LEU A 10 3.10 -5.25 49.74
N PHE A 11 2.01 -6.01 49.67
CA PHE A 11 1.32 -6.20 48.41
C PHE A 11 0.96 -4.80 47.93
N ARG A 12 1.71 -4.27 46.96
CA ARG A 12 1.38 -3.00 46.32
C ARG A 12 -0.01 -3.21 45.72
N VAL A 13 -1.03 -2.65 46.35
CA VAL A 13 -2.39 -2.68 45.83
C VAL A 13 -2.40 -1.77 44.63
N ILE A 14 -2.35 -2.36 43.44
CA ILE A 14 -2.48 -1.66 42.15
C ILE A 14 -3.94 -1.81 41.71
N SER A 15 -4.55 -0.72 41.27
CA SER A 15 -5.90 -0.73 40.73
C SER A 15 -6.00 -1.68 39.53
N MET A 16 -6.99 -2.57 39.55
CA MET A 16 -7.30 -3.43 38.40
C MET A 16 -7.64 -2.59 37.16
N ARG A 17 -8.26 -1.42 37.33
CA ARG A 17 -8.55 -0.51 36.21
C ARG A 17 -7.27 0.02 35.58
N ASP A 18 -6.24 0.29 36.37
CA ASP A 18 -4.97 0.84 35.86
C ASP A 18 -4.17 -0.24 35.11
N LEU A 19 -4.18 -1.48 35.62
CA LEU A 19 -3.48 -2.62 34.98
C LEU A 19 -4.10 -3.02 33.63
N PHE A 20 -5.41 -2.86 33.50
CA PHE A 20 -6.16 -3.26 32.31
C PHE A 20 -6.79 -2.06 31.60
N ALA A 21 -6.29 -0.84 31.81
CA ALA A 21 -6.83 0.38 31.23
C ALA A 21 -6.96 0.28 29.70
N TRP A 22 -5.99 -0.36 29.04
CA TRP A 22 -5.98 -0.63 27.60
C TRP A 22 -7.08 -1.57 27.10
N ARG A 23 -7.74 -2.33 28.00
CA ARG A 23 -8.91 -3.18 27.68
C ARG A 23 -10.24 -2.49 27.92
N LEU A 24 -10.24 -1.33 28.59
CA LEU A 24 -11.44 -0.58 28.90
C LEU A 24 -11.69 0.46 27.81
N GLN A 25 -12.94 0.61 27.39
CA GLN A 25 -13.30 1.72 26.50
C GLN A 25 -13.22 3.03 27.29
N PRO A 26 -12.45 4.03 26.82
CA PRO A 26 -12.43 5.34 27.44
C PRO A 26 -13.79 6.02 27.29
N SER A 27 -14.20 6.78 28.30
CA SER A 27 -15.29 7.75 28.14
C SER A 27 -14.93 8.81 27.11
N GLU A 28 -15.92 9.54 26.59
CA GLU A 28 -15.71 10.61 25.61
C GLU A 28 -14.72 11.67 26.11
N ALA A 29 -14.81 12.05 27.40
CA ALA A 29 -13.90 12.99 28.02
C ALA A 29 -12.46 12.44 28.14
N GLU A 30 -12.31 11.17 28.49
CA GLU A 30 -11.00 10.51 28.56
C GLU A 30 -10.38 10.35 27.17
N PHE A 31 -11.19 9.99 26.17
CA PHE A 31 -10.75 9.89 24.78
C PHE A 31 -10.31 11.24 24.24
N SER A 32 -11.10 12.30 24.43
CA SER A 32 -10.72 13.67 23.98
C SER A 32 -9.41 14.10 24.61
N LYS A 33 -9.25 13.87 25.92
CA LYS A 33 -7.99 14.17 26.62
C LYS A 33 -6.82 13.35 26.08
N LEU A 34 -7.02 12.06 25.80
CA LEU A 34 -6.00 11.21 25.20
C LEU A 34 -5.64 11.73 23.81
N TRP A 35 -6.63 12.03 22.98
CA TRP A 35 -6.45 12.53 21.62
C TRP A 35 -5.69 13.85 21.56
N GLU A 36 -5.92 14.77 22.50
CA GLU A 36 -5.22 16.06 22.60
C GLU A 36 -3.75 15.92 23.00
N ASN A 37 -3.42 14.90 23.82
CA ASN A 37 -2.09 14.77 24.43
C ASN A 37 -1.26 13.59 23.90
N ALA A 38 -1.85 12.72 23.08
CA ALA A 38 -1.17 11.54 22.55
C ALA A 38 -0.01 11.90 21.62
N ILE A 39 1.00 11.04 21.64
CA ILE A 39 2.03 10.93 20.60
C ILE A 39 1.54 9.88 19.61
N PHE A 40 1.50 10.24 18.34
CA PHE A 40 1.13 9.35 17.25
C PHE A 40 2.37 8.64 16.73
N VAL A 41 2.27 7.32 16.69
CA VAL A 41 3.29 6.43 16.15
C VAL A 41 2.65 5.66 15.01
N PHE A 42 3.25 5.74 13.83
CA PHE A 42 2.77 5.09 12.63
C PHE A 42 3.54 3.79 12.40
N ASP A 43 2.87 2.82 11.80
CA ASP A 43 3.52 1.57 11.40
C ASP A 43 4.19 1.70 10.03
N THR A 44 4.99 0.70 9.68
CA THR A 44 5.71 0.66 8.40
C THR A 44 4.77 0.60 7.21
N ASN A 45 3.65 -0.13 7.34
CA ASN A 45 2.71 -0.32 6.25
C ASN A 45 2.03 1.00 5.86
N PHE A 46 1.67 1.83 6.84
CA PHE A 46 1.15 3.17 6.62
C PHE A 46 2.10 4.01 5.76
N LEU A 47 3.41 4.01 6.08
CA LEU A 47 4.40 4.75 5.30
C LEU A 47 4.59 4.19 3.88
N LEU A 48 4.56 2.85 3.73
CA LEU A 48 4.66 2.20 2.42
C LEU A 48 3.40 2.40 1.58
N ASP A 49 2.22 2.45 2.20
CA ASP A 49 0.93 2.62 1.52
C ASP A 49 0.80 4.00 0.88
N LEU A 50 1.55 5.01 1.35
CA LEU A 50 1.66 6.31 0.67
C LEU A 50 2.09 6.17 -0.80
N TYR A 51 2.83 5.10 -1.14
CA TYR A 51 3.28 4.80 -2.50
C TYR A 51 2.29 3.95 -3.30
N ARG A 52 1.29 3.33 -2.63
CA ARG A 52 0.31 2.42 -3.26
C ARG A 52 -1.02 3.09 -3.56
N VAL A 53 -1.35 4.15 -2.82
CA VAL A 53 -2.61 4.90 -3.02
C VAL A 53 -2.47 5.96 -4.12
N SER A 54 -3.60 6.52 -4.57
CA SER A 54 -3.59 7.65 -5.49
C SER A 54 -2.88 8.87 -4.87
N HIS A 55 -2.33 9.74 -5.72
CA HIS A 55 -1.65 10.96 -5.25
C HIS A 55 -2.51 11.84 -4.34
N SER A 56 -3.79 12.03 -4.69
CA SER A 56 -4.71 12.78 -3.86
C SER A 56 -4.85 12.20 -2.46
N THR A 57 -4.90 10.86 -2.37
CA THR A 57 -5.05 10.15 -1.09
C THR A 57 -3.76 10.21 -0.29
N ALA A 58 -2.60 10.09 -0.95
CA ALA A 58 -1.30 10.28 -0.31
C ALA A 58 -1.16 11.72 0.23
N ASP A 59 -1.58 12.73 -0.54
CA ASP A 59 -1.56 14.13 -0.11
C ASP A 59 -2.48 14.38 1.09
N ASP A 60 -3.67 13.78 1.09
CA ASP A 60 -4.57 13.84 2.24
C ASP A 60 -3.89 13.23 3.49
N PHE A 61 -3.23 12.08 3.36
CA PHE A 61 -2.48 11.47 4.48
C PHE A 61 -1.29 12.31 4.95
N LEU A 62 -0.50 12.85 4.02
CA LEU A 62 0.62 13.73 4.35
C LEU A 62 0.12 14.99 5.07
N SER A 63 -1.00 15.58 4.63
CA SER A 63 -1.59 16.75 5.31
C SER A 63 -2.03 16.44 6.75
N ILE A 64 -2.49 15.20 7.01
CA ILE A 64 -2.82 14.76 8.37
C ILE A 64 -1.54 14.69 9.21
N LEU A 65 -0.45 14.14 8.68
CA LEU A 65 0.84 14.09 9.36
C LEU A 65 1.39 15.49 9.66
N GLU A 66 1.28 16.42 8.72
CA GLU A 66 1.68 17.82 8.89
C GLU A 66 0.89 18.50 10.02
N ARG A 67 -0.42 18.25 10.11
CA ARG A 67 -1.27 18.78 11.19
C ARG A 67 -0.93 18.17 12.55
N LEU A 68 -0.34 16.97 12.57
CA LEU A 68 0.08 16.27 13.77
C LEU A 68 1.56 16.45 14.08
N GLN A 69 2.31 17.23 13.30
CA GLN A 69 3.78 17.23 13.30
C GLN A 69 4.44 17.40 14.67
N ASP A 70 3.84 18.17 15.60
CA ASP A 70 4.41 18.37 16.94
C ASP A 70 4.25 17.16 17.86
N ARG A 71 3.45 16.17 17.44
CA ARG A 71 3.03 15.00 18.23
C ARG A 71 3.22 13.69 17.46
N ILE A 72 4.05 13.66 16.43
CA ILE A 72 4.43 12.42 15.74
C ILE A 72 5.81 11.94 16.21
N TRP A 73 5.99 10.62 16.23
CA TRP A 73 7.29 9.99 16.50
C TRP A 73 7.39 8.66 15.76
N LEU A 74 8.60 8.30 15.32
CA LEU A 74 8.85 7.09 14.53
C LEU A 74 9.89 6.18 15.22
N PRO A 75 9.56 4.93 15.57
CA PRO A 75 10.55 3.97 16.05
C PRO A 75 11.61 3.70 14.98
N TYR A 76 12.86 3.48 15.39
CA TYR A 76 13.96 3.10 14.48
C TYR A 76 13.57 1.94 13.56
N GLN A 77 12.94 0.89 14.12
CA GLN A 77 12.57 -0.32 13.37
C GLN A 77 11.59 -0.02 12.25
N VAL A 78 10.66 0.92 12.46
CA VAL A 78 9.69 1.32 11.44
C VAL A 78 10.40 2.07 10.31
N ALA A 79 11.29 3.01 10.65
CA ALA A 79 12.08 3.73 9.66
C ALA A 79 12.97 2.77 8.83
N ASP A 80 13.69 1.88 9.51
CA ASP A 80 14.57 0.88 8.91
C ASP A 80 13.80 -0.11 8.00
N GLU A 81 12.63 -0.58 8.43
CA GLU A 81 11.78 -1.43 7.60
C GLU A 81 11.19 -0.68 6.40
N PHE A 82 10.83 0.60 6.57
CA PHE A 82 10.37 1.45 5.48
C PHE A 82 11.46 1.58 4.41
N PHE A 83 12.68 1.98 4.78
CA PHE A 83 13.78 2.16 3.83
C PHE A 83 14.17 0.88 3.11
N ARG A 84 14.13 -0.29 3.79
CA ARG A 84 14.38 -1.58 3.14
C ARG A 84 13.35 -1.97 2.10
N ASN A 85 12.09 -1.58 2.28
CA ASN A 85 10.98 -2.06 1.46
C ASN A 85 10.47 -1.03 0.45
N ARG A 86 10.76 0.26 0.63
CA ARG A 86 10.26 1.36 -0.20
C ARG A 86 10.49 1.13 -1.70
N GLU A 87 11.74 0.89 -2.10
CA GLU A 87 12.08 0.71 -3.53
C GLU A 87 11.34 -0.47 -4.16
N LYS A 88 11.23 -1.58 -3.42
CA LYS A 88 10.50 -2.76 -3.87
C LYS A 88 9.00 -2.48 -4.05
N VAL A 89 8.40 -1.70 -3.15
CA VAL A 89 6.99 -1.29 -3.29
C VAL A 89 6.81 -0.43 -4.53
N ILE A 90 7.65 0.59 -4.71
CA ILE A 90 7.63 1.44 -5.91
C ILE A 90 7.77 0.61 -7.19
N GLU A 91 8.74 -0.31 -7.23
CA GLU A 91 8.94 -1.19 -8.38
C GLU A 91 7.72 -2.07 -8.65
N THR A 92 7.10 -2.60 -7.60
CA THR A 92 5.88 -3.42 -7.71
C THR A 92 4.74 -2.63 -8.36
N GLU A 93 4.48 -1.41 -7.90
CA GLU A 93 3.42 -0.55 -8.46
C GLU A 93 3.72 -0.15 -9.92
N VAL A 94 4.98 0.18 -10.24
CA VAL A 94 5.38 0.47 -11.62
C VAL A 94 5.19 -0.75 -12.53
N ASN A 95 5.51 -1.95 -12.03
CA ASN A 95 5.36 -3.18 -12.81
C ASN A 95 3.90 -3.58 -12.97
N ALA A 96 3.01 -3.26 -12.04
CA ALA A 96 1.57 -3.50 -12.18
C ALA A 96 0.99 -2.81 -13.42
N PHE A 97 1.43 -1.59 -13.74
CA PHE A 97 1.02 -0.91 -14.98
C PHE A 97 1.52 -1.62 -16.24
N LYS A 98 2.78 -2.10 -16.23
CA LYS A 98 3.34 -2.87 -17.34
C LYS A 98 2.59 -4.17 -17.54
N GLU A 99 2.23 -4.86 -16.47
CA GLU A 99 1.44 -6.08 -16.49
C GLU A 99 0.05 -5.82 -17.08
N ALA A 100 -0.65 -4.77 -16.62
CA ALA A 100 -1.94 -4.38 -17.16
C ALA A 100 -1.89 -4.11 -18.68
N LEU A 101 -0.88 -3.37 -19.16
CA LEU A 101 -0.68 -3.13 -20.59
C LEU A 101 -0.39 -4.44 -21.36
N SER A 102 0.36 -5.36 -20.76
CA SER A 102 0.64 -6.66 -21.36
C SER A 102 -0.62 -7.52 -21.53
N VAL A 103 -1.55 -7.46 -20.56
CA VAL A 103 -2.86 -8.14 -20.64
C VAL A 103 -3.69 -7.59 -21.78
N VAL A 104 -3.72 -6.26 -21.96
CA VAL A 104 -4.43 -5.63 -23.09
C VAL A 104 -3.82 -6.07 -24.43
N ALA A 105 -2.49 -6.11 -24.53
CA ALA A 105 -1.80 -6.54 -25.74
C ALA A 105 -2.06 -8.02 -26.07
N ALA A 106 -2.06 -8.90 -25.05
CA ALA A 106 -2.39 -10.31 -25.21
C ALA A 106 -3.82 -10.50 -25.73
N TRP A 107 -4.78 -9.82 -25.09
CA TRP A 107 -6.19 -9.84 -25.52
C TRP A 107 -6.37 -9.37 -26.98
N GLU A 108 -5.71 -8.27 -27.37
CA GLU A 108 -5.77 -7.76 -28.75
C GLU A 108 -5.18 -8.76 -29.76
N SER A 109 -4.10 -9.45 -29.38
CA SER A 109 -3.50 -10.51 -30.20
C SER A 109 -4.46 -11.69 -30.38
N GLU A 110 -5.22 -12.07 -29.36
CA GLU A 110 -6.23 -13.13 -29.47
C GLU A 110 -7.34 -12.78 -30.48
N GLN A 111 -7.69 -11.50 -30.62
CA GLN A 111 -8.70 -11.05 -31.59
C GLN A 111 -8.24 -11.25 -33.06
N GLN A 112 -6.93 -11.42 -33.31
CA GLN A 112 -6.42 -11.75 -34.65
C GLN A 112 -6.88 -13.12 -35.16
N ALA A 113 -7.41 -13.98 -34.28
CA ALA A 113 -8.07 -15.22 -34.67
C ALA A 113 -9.24 -14.97 -35.65
N PHE A 114 -9.93 -13.83 -35.54
CA PHE A 114 -10.99 -13.44 -36.46
C PHE A 114 -10.46 -13.21 -37.89
N ASN A 115 -9.34 -12.50 -38.02
CA ASN A 115 -8.67 -12.28 -39.31
C ASN A 115 -8.12 -13.59 -39.88
N THR A 116 -7.61 -14.47 -39.02
CA THR A 116 -7.15 -15.80 -39.41
C THR A 116 -8.30 -16.66 -39.95
N LEU A 117 -9.47 -16.64 -39.30
CA LEU A 117 -10.67 -17.31 -39.75
C LEU A 117 -11.11 -16.79 -41.13
N ARG A 118 -11.14 -15.46 -41.32
CA ARG A 118 -11.42 -14.82 -42.61
C ARG A 118 -10.52 -15.36 -43.72
N GLY A 119 -9.22 -15.41 -43.46
CA GLY A 119 -8.23 -15.91 -44.41
C GLY A 119 -8.45 -17.37 -44.77
N ARG A 120 -8.70 -18.23 -43.77
CA ARG A 120 -8.91 -19.68 -43.96
C ARG A 120 -10.20 -19.99 -44.71
N LEU A 121 -11.30 -19.33 -44.38
CA LEU A 121 -12.58 -19.52 -45.05
C LEU A 121 -12.59 -18.93 -46.48
N GLY A 122 -11.69 -17.99 -46.79
CA GLY A 122 -11.54 -17.43 -48.13
C GLY A 122 -10.83 -18.35 -49.14
N GLN A 123 -10.21 -19.44 -48.70
CA GLN A 123 -9.45 -20.37 -49.56
C GLN A 123 -10.32 -21.37 -50.36
N PRO A 124 -11.38 -21.98 -49.80
CA PRO A 124 -12.06 -23.10 -50.46
C PRO A 124 -12.97 -22.68 -51.62
N GLY A 125 -12.43 -22.60 -52.84
CA GLY A 125 -13.24 -22.42 -54.05
C GLY A 125 -13.93 -21.04 -54.16
N LYS A 126 -14.36 -20.68 -55.38
CA LYS A 126 -14.83 -19.31 -55.68
C LYS A 126 -16.16 -18.95 -55.01
N ILE A 127 -17.06 -19.92 -54.84
CA ILE A 127 -18.41 -19.68 -54.28
C ILE A 127 -18.31 -19.36 -52.78
N VAL A 128 -17.60 -20.18 -52.00
CA VAL A 128 -17.43 -19.95 -50.56
C VAL A 128 -16.64 -18.66 -50.31
N ALA A 129 -15.58 -18.40 -51.08
CA ALA A 129 -14.79 -17.18 -50.95
C ALA A 129 -15.62 -15.90 -51.14
N ALA A 130 -16.57 -15.89 -52.08
CA ALA A 130 -17.44 -14.74 -52.32
C ALA A 130 -18.40 -14.48 -51.14
N GLU A 131 -19.03 -15.54 -50.61
CA GLU A 131 -19.92 -15.45 -49.45
C GLU A 131 -19.17 -15.01 -48.19
N VAL A 132 -18.00 -15.59 -47.94
CA VAL A 132 -17.11 -15.22 -46.82
C VAL A 132 -16.71 -13.75 -46.94
N LYS A 133 -16.30 -13.28 -48.12
CA LYS A 133 -15.96 -11.87 -48.33
C LYS A 133 -17.13 -10.95 -47.99
N SER A 134 -18.34 -11.31 -48.45
CA SER A 134 -19.58 -10.56 -48.14
C SER A 134 -19.87 -10.51 -46.64
N LEU A 135 -19.83 -11.67 -45.96
CA LEU A 135 -20.07 -11.75 -44.51
C LEU A 135 -19.05 -10.95 -43.70
N PHE A 136 -17.75 -11.08 -43.98
CA PHE A 136 -16.71 -10.35 -43.26
C PHE A 136 -16.70 -8.85 -43.58
N SER A 137 -17.11 -8.44 -44.78
CA SER A 137 -17.24 -7.00 -45.11
C SER A 137 -18.30 -6.30 -44.26
N LYS A 138 -19.33 -7.03 -43.81
CA LYS A 138 -20.34 -6.52 -42.87
C LYS A 138 -19.82 -6.41 -41.44
N GLN A 139 -18.69 -7.04 -41.13
CA GLN A 139 -18.08 -7.05 -39.79
C GLN A 139 -16.82 -6.20 -39.69
N GLN A 140 -16.63 -5.24 -40.58
CA GLN A 140 -15.52 -4.29 -40.51
C GLN A 140 -15.47 -3.59 -39.14
N GLY A 141 -16.65 -3.26 -38.58
CA GLY A 141 -16.77 -2.62 -37.26
C GLY A 141 -16.26 -3.46 -36.09
N TYR A 142 -16.09 -4.78 -36.23
CA TYR A 142 -15.50 -5.59 -35.17
C TYR A 142 -14.01 -5.25 -34.96
N CYS A 143 -13.23 -5.18 -36.04
CA CYS A 143 -11.80 -4.84 -35.93
C CYS A 143 -11.60 -3.42 -35.41
N ASP A 144 -12.44 -2.49 -35.87
CA ASP A 144 -12.40 -1.09 -35.41
C ASP A 144 -12.76 -1.01 -33.91
N ALA A 145 -13.81 -1.70 -33.47
CA ALA A 145 -14.22 -1.74 -32.08
C ALA A 145 -13.16 -2.40 -31.16
N VAL A 146 -12.50 -3.46 -31.61
CA VAL A 146 -11.39 -4.07 -30.87
C VAL A 146 -10.26 -3.06 -30.65
N LYS A 147 -9.87 -2.37 -31.72
CA LYS A 147 -8.80 -1.37 -31.66
C LYS A 147 -9.18 -0.20 -30.74
N GLU A 148 -10.38 0.36 -30.92
CA GLU A 148 -10.87 1.47 -30.10
C GLU A 148 -10.91 1.09 -28.62
N THR A 149 -11.35 -0.13 -28.31
CA THR A 149 -11.36 -0.66 -26.95
C THR A 149 -9.94 -0.79 -26.38
N ALA A 150 -9.01 -1.38 -27.14
CA ALA A 150 -7.62 -1.51 -26.73
C ALA A 150 -6.96 -0.15 -26.46
N ASP A 151 -7.18 0.82 -27.35
CA ASP A 151 -6.64 2.17 -27.26
C ASP A 151 -7.22 2.91 -26.04
N SER A 152 -8.52 2.76 -25.78
CA SER A 152 -9.19 3.32 -24.59
C SER A 152 -8.59 2.76 -23.28
N PHE A 153 -8.35 1.44 -23.21
CA PHE A 153 -7.69 0.85 -22.03
C PHE A 153 -6.26 1.35 -21.86
N ARG A 154 -5.46 1.37 -22.94
CA ARG A 154 -4.07 1.85 -22.91
C ARG A 154 -3.99 3.30 -22.44
N GLU A 155 -4.85 4.15 -22.99
CA GLU A 155 -4.91 5.56 -22.64
C GLU A 155 -5.30 5.72 -21.17
N LYS A 156 -6.31 4.97 -20.69
CA LYS A 156 -6.73 5.05 -19.30
C LYS A 156 -5.65 4.56 -18.33
N ILE A 157 -4.97 3.46 -18.65
CA ILE A 157 -3.85 2.93 -17.87
C ILE A 157 -2.72 3.96 -17.82
N LYS A 158 -2.38 4.56 -18.97
CA LYS A 158 -1.35 5.59 -19.04
C LYS A 158 -1.72 6.82 -18.23
N GLN A 159 -2.96 7.31 -18.31
CA GLN A 159 -3.42 8.44 -17.49
C GLN A 159 -3.28 8.17 -15.99
N ILE A 160 -3.63 6.95 -15.54
CA ILE A 160 -3.47 6.55 -14.14
C ILE A 160 -1.97 6.47 -13.80
N ALA A 161 -1.15 5.86 -14.65
CA ALA A 161 0.28 5.75 -14.44
C ALA A 161 0.97 7.12 -14.39
N ASP A 162 0.65 8.04 -15.29
CA ASP A 162 1.16 9.41 -15.33
C ASP A 162 0.72 10.19 -14.08
N ALA A 163 -0.54 10.04 -13.68
CA ALA A 163 -1.04 10.59 -12.42
C ALA A 163 -0.44 9.90 -11.19
N HIS A 164 0.17 8.72 -11.31
CA HIS A 164 0.96 8.05 -10.28
C HIS A 164 2.47 8.37 -10.39
N SER A 165 2.94 8.89 -11.54
CA SER A 165 4.36 8.95 -11.94
C SER A 165 5.25 9.96 -11.20
N SER A 166 4.74 10.66 -10.19
CA SER A 166 5.61 11.40 -9.24
C SER A 166 6.51 10.48 -8.39
N LEU A 167 6.57 9.19 -8.72
CA LEU A 167 7.53 8.21 -8.24
C LEU A 167 8.83 8.19 -9.06
N ASN A 168 9.02 9.11 -10.01
CA ASN A 168 10.30 9.29 -10.68
C ASN A 168 11.41 9.52 -9.63
N ALA A 169 12.48 8.72 -9.74
CA ALA A 169 13.56 8.64 -8.76
C ALA A 169 14.28 9.99 -8.48
N ASP A 170 14.13 10.96 -9.37
CA ASP A 170 14.79 12.27 -9.26
C ASP A 170 14.05 13.27 -8.36
N GLU A 171 12.76 13.04 -8.03
CA GLU A 171 11.95 13.93 -7.16
C GLU A 171 10.89 13.14 -6.35
N ASP A 172 11.32 12.29 -5.39
CA ASP A 172 10.37 11.64 -4.48
C ASP A 172 9.83 12.62 -3.42
N ARG A 173 8.75 13.31 -3.78
CA ARG A 173 8.04 14.23 -2.89
C ARG A 173 7.59 13.57 -1.59
N ILE A 174 7.16 12.30 -1.61
CA ILE A 174 6.69 11.63 -0.40
C ILE A 174 7.85 11.49 0.58
N LEU A 175 8.99 11.01 0.09
CA LEU A 175 10.19 10.86 0.91
C LEU A 175 10.68 12.19 1.48
N GLU A 176 10.74 13.25 0.66
CA GLU A 176 11.13 14.58 1.10
C GLU A 176 10.20 15.13 2.20
N THR A 177 8.89 14.97 2.05
CA THR A 177 7.93 15.35 3.09
C THR A 177 8.12 14.53 4.37
N LEU A 178 8.34 13.22 4.25
CA LEU A 178 8.62 12.37 5.40
C LEU A 178 9.92 12.78 6.11
N PHE A 179 10.98 13.12 5.38
CA PHE A 179 12.20 13.67 5.97
C PHE A 179 11.89 14.96 6.73
N SER A 180 11.19 15.93 6.13
CA SER A 180 10.83 17.17 6.81
C SER A 180 10.00 16.94 8.07
N LEU A 181 9.12 15.93 8.10
CA LEU A 181 8.26 15.64 9.24
C LEU A 181 8.99 14.93 10.38
N PHE A 182 9.91 14.03 10.05
CA PHE A 182 10.53 13.10 10.99
C PHE A 182 12.03 13.33 11.26
N ASP A 183 12.69 14.31 10.64
CA ASP A 183 14.15 14.56 10.73
C ASP A 183 14.70 14.47 12.17
N THR A 184 13.96 15.04 13.13
CA THR A 184 14.34 15.05 14.55
C THR A 184 13.43 14.19 15.44
N LYS A 185 12.64 13.27 14.86
CA LYS A 185 11.57 12.54 15.54
C LYS A 185 11.64 11.02 15.32
N VAL A 186 12.84 10.50 15.06
CA VAL A 186 13.11 9.06 14.96
C VAL A 186 13.79 8.57 16.25
N GLY A 187 13.40 7.39 16.71
CA GLY A 187 14.05 6.71 17.84
C GLY A 187 15.45 6.22 17.53
N GLU A 188 16.27 6.06 18.57
CA GLU A 188 17.58 5.41 18.47
C GLU A 188 17.44 3.92 18.15
N PRO A 189 18.42 3.31 17.43
CA PRO A 189 18.45 1.87 17.25
C PRO A 189 18.57 1.15 18.60
N TYR A 190 17.75 0.12 18.80
CA TYR A 190 17.94 -0.80 19.91
C TYR A 190 19.22 -1.61 19.72
N ASP A 191 19.96 -1.84 20.80
CA ASP A 191 21.05 -2.79 20.77
C ASP A 191 20.52 -4.23 20.51
N ALA A 192 21.36 -5.06 19.90
CA ALA A 192 20.97 -6.42 19.49
C ALA A 192 20.50 -7.31 20.66
N SER A 193 20.98 -7.05 21.88
CA SER A 193 20.61 -7.81 23.08
C SER A 193 19.22 -7.43 23.59
N THR A 194 18.85 -6.16 23.45
CA THR A 194 17.54 -5.61 23.79
C THR A 194 16.49 -6.08 22.78
N LEU A 195 16.80 -6.06 21.48
CA LEU A 195 15.92 -6.61 20.44
C LEU A 195 15.58 -8.09 20.67
N GLN A 196 16.59 -8.93 20.95
CA GLN A 196 16.34 -10.36 21.21
C GLN A 196 15.45 -10.60 22.43
N LYS A 197 15.50 -9.74 23.46
CA LYS A 197 14.61 -9.83 24.62
C LYS A 197 13.18 -9.44 24.24
N LEU A 198 13.01 -8.30 23.56
CA LEU A 198 11.70 -7.81 23.12
C LEU A 198 10.99 -8.80 22.16
N TYR A 199 11.73 -9.40 21.22
CA TYR A 199 11.17 -10.44 20.33
C TYR A 199 10.70 -11.68 21.10
N LYS A 200 11.49 -12.13 22.10
CA LYS A 200 11.10 -13.28 22.93
C LYS A 200 9.87 -12.95 23.78
N GLU A 201 9.80 -11.76 24.35
CA GLU A 201 8.66 -11.29 25.15
C GLU A 201 7.38 -11.17 24.29
N GLY A 202 7.49 -10.62 23.07
CA GLY A 202 6.40 -10.53 22.11
C GLY A 202 5.86 -11.89 21.64
N MET A 203 6.74 -12.88 21.41
CA MET A 203 6.34 -14.25 21.06
C MET A 203 5.65 -14.99 22.22
N THR A 204 5.98 -14.65 23.47
CA THR A 204 5.32 -15.23 24.65
C THR A 204 3.97 -14.58 24.97
N GLY A 205 3.70 -13.37 24.46
CA GLY A 205 2.47 -12.61 24.74
C GLY A 205 1.27 -12.90 23.83
N THR A 206 1.44 -13.62 22.72
CA THR A 206 0.37 -13.97 21.76
C THR A 206 -0.30 -15.32 22.02
N SER A 207 0.05 -16.01 23.10
CA SER A 207 -0.55 -17.30 23.49
C SER A 207 -1.21 -17.17 24.86
N SER A 208 -2.34 -16.48 24.95
CA SER A 208 -3.27 -16.52 26.10
C SER A 208 -4.66 -16.07 25.70
#